data_AF-A0A6J1WN92-F1
#
_entry.id   AF-A0A6J1WN92-F1
#
_cell.length_a   1.000
_cell.length_b   1.000
_cell.length_c   1.000
_cell.angle_alpha   90.00
_cell.angle_beta   90.00
_cell.angle_gamma   90.00
#
_symmetry.space_group_name_H-M   'P 1'
#
loop_
_entity.id
_entity.type
_entity.pdbx_description
1 polymer ?
#
loop_
_entity_poly.entity_id
_entity_poly.type
_entity_poly.pdbx_seq_one_letter_code
_entity_poly.pdbx_strand_id
1 'polypeptide(L)'
;MLKLCKSKCPTVPVVRKCCFCVPVRKGVTIFAYVNLVLSLLSFPLLIFLLVEQVTTGKPIENPGSMDPLIHLPLTIAFVVIDVTMTIILLIGAHKKKQVLLKIYFYFGVAFQLMTLCMDLVYFDYREYVENTVYFFFLGLNVYLLFLVYNTVKIIEESSEVQYVAYQNNNAGA
;
A
#
# COMPACT_ATOMS: atom_id res chain seq x y z
N MET A 1 38.89 7.28 -24.82
CA MET A 1 37.58 7.87 -25.20
C MET A 1 36.55 7.46 -24.15
N LEU A 2 36.09 8.40 -23.31
CA LEU A 2 35.03 8.16 -22.32
C LEU A 2 33.73 7.82 -23.05
N LYS A 3 33.26 6.57 -22.95
CA LYS A 3 31.87 6.24 -23.26
C LYS A 3 31.02 6.86 -22.15
N LEU A 4 30.51 8.08 -22.39
CA LEU A 4 29.45 8.66 -21.58
C LEU A 4 28.33 7.63 -21.46
N CYS A 5 27.94 7.31 -20.22
CA CYS A 5 26.81 6.46 -19.91
C CYS A 5 25.61 6.88 -20.76
N LYS A 6 25.18 5.98 -21.64
CA LYS A 6 23.89 6.09 -22.32
C LYS A 6 22.82 5.95 -21.23
N SER A 7 22.48 7.05 -20.56
CA SER A 7 21.40 7.07 -19.60
C SER A 7 20.14 6.75 -20.40
N LYS A 8 19.67 5.49 -20.32
CA LYS A 8 18.30 5.18 -20.70
C LYS A 8 17.44 6.10 -19.84
N CYS A 9 16.83 7.11 -20.45
CA CYS A 9 15.88 7.94 -19.75
C CYS A 9 14.78 6.99 -19.24
N PRO A 10 14.51 6.94 -17.93
CA PRO A 10 13.43 6.10 -17.44
C PRO A 10 12.14 6.62 -18.06
N THR A 11 11.36 5.73 -18.68
CA THR A 11 10.05 6.01 -19.31
C THR A 11 9.01 6.56 -18.33
N VAL A 12 9.31 6.56 -17.03
CA VAL A 12 8.47 7.08 -15.96
C VAL A 12 9.38 7.86 -15.00
N PRO A 13 9.06 9.13 -14.66
CA PRO A 13 9.88 9.94 -13.76
C PRO A 13 10.02 9.25 -12.40
N VAL A 14 11.25 8.99 -11.98
CA VAL A 14 11.55 8.35 -10.70
C VAL A 14 11.62 9.43 -9.63
N VAL A 15 10.66 9.41 -8.71
CA VAL A 15 10.64 10.35 -7.61
C VAL A 15 11.62 9.86 -6.55
N ARG A 16 12.66 10.66 -6.26
CA ARG A 16 13.70 10.32 -5.26
C ARG A 16 13.44 10.93 -3.87
N LYS A 17 12.43 11.79 -3.75
CA LYS A 17 12.02 12.45 -2.49
C LYS A 17 10.51 12.27 -2.24
N CYS A 18 10.15 11.72 -1.09
CA CYS A 18 8.79 11.71 -0.56
C CYS A 18 8.51 13.08 0.09
N CYS A 19 7.33 13.68 -0.17
CA CYS A 19 6.91 14.98 0.37
C CYS A 19 7.99 16.08 0.23
N PHE A 20 8.65 16.14 -0.94
CA PHE A 20 9.72 17.10 -1.30
C PHE A 20 11.03 17.05 -0.50
N CYS A 21 11.05 16.51 0.72
CA CYS A 21 12.19 16.63 1.64
C CYS A 21 12.74 15.31 2.18
N VAL A 22 11.92 14.25 2.22
CA VAL A 22 12.31 12.99 2.87
C VAL A 22 12.82 12.00 1.82
N PRO A 23 13.98 11.35 1.99
CA PRO A 23 14.39 10.29 1.07
C PRO A 23 13.30 9.20 1.04
N VAL A 24 12.90 8.77 -0.15
CA VAL A 24 11.74 7.86 -0.35
C VAL A 24 11.79 6.64 0.55
N ARG A 25 13.00 6.10 0.83
CA ARG A 25 13.19 4.98 1.77
C ARG A 25 12.68 5.26 3.18
N LYS A 26 12.99 6.44 3.73
CA LYS A 26 12.49 6.85 5.06
C LYS A 26 10.99 7.16 4.98
N GLY A 27 10.55 7.74 3.86
CA GLY A 27 9.14 7.98 3.57
C GLY A 27 8.30 6.71 3.62
N VAL A 28 8.70 5.64 2.91
CA VAL A 28 8.00 4.34 2.94
C VAL A 28 7.90 3.79 4.35
N THR A 29 8.97 3.83 5.14
CA THR A 29 8.92 3.35 6.52
C THR A 29 7.97 4.18 7.38
N ILE A 30 8.04 5.52 7.29
CA ILE A 30 7.15 6.42 8.04
C ILE A 30 5.69 6.17 7.67
N PHE A 31 5.37 6.18 6.37
CA PHE A 31 4.01 5.95 5.89
C PHE A 31 3.50 4.55 6.20
N ALA A 32 4.36 3.52 6.19
CA ALA A 32 3.98 2.18 6.62
C ALA A 32 3.61 2.13 8.12
N TYR A 33 4.36 2.82 8.98
CA TYR A 33 4.00 2.94 10.41
C TYR A 33 2.71 3.75 10.61
N VAL A 34 2.54 4.85 9.89
CA VAL A 34 1.31 5.65 9.94
C VAL A 34 0.11 4.81 9.50
N ASN A 35 0.24 4.05 8.40
CA ASN A 35 -0.81 3.15 7.93
C ASN A 35 -1.14 2.09 8.99
N LEU A 36 -0.13 1.46 9.60
CA LEU A 36 -0.34 0.47 10.64
C LEU A 36 -1.07 1.05 11.87
N VAL A 37 -0.68 2.24 12.33
CA VAL A 37 -1.33 2.91 13.46
C VAL A 37 -2.76 3.28 13.12
N LEU A 38 -3.00 3.83 11.92
CA LEU A 38 -4.35 4.17 11.49
C LEU A 38 -5.23 2.93 11.34
N SER A 39 -4.73 1.84 10.75
CA SER A 39 -5.45 0.56 10.65
C SER A 39 -5.78 -0.02 12.04
N LEU A 40 -4.87 0.10 13.01
CA LEU A 40 -5.11 -0.36 14.39
C LEU A 40 -6.12 0.51 15.15
N LEU A 41 -6.23 1.80 14.83
CA LEU A 41 -7.21 2.70 15.43
C LEU A 41 -8.58 2.61 14.76
N SER A 42 -8.62 2.42 13.44
CA SER A 42 -9.87 2.29 12.69
C SER A 42 -10.55 0.95 12.94
N PHE A 43 -9.80 -0.12 13.16
CA PHE A 43 -10.36 -1.45 13.36
C PHE A 43 -11.33 -1.58 14.56
N PRO A 44 -10.98 -1.13 15.80
CA PRO A 44 -11.91 -1.17 16.93
C PRO A 44 -13.14 -0.29 16.70
N LEU A 45 -12.98 0.85 16.04
CA LEU A 45 -14.09 1.75 15.72
C LEU A 45 -15.06 1.10 14.72
N LEU A 46 -14.55 0.47 13.66
CA LEU A 46 -15.35 -0.27 12.68
C LEU A 46 -16.10 -1.44 13.34
N ILE A 47 -15.43 -2.19 14.22
CA ILE A 47 -16.08 -3.26 15.00
C ILE A 47 -17.19 -2.68 15.88
N PHE A 48 -16.93 -1.57 16.59
CA PHE A 48 -17.92 -0.95 17.47
C PHE A 48 -19.16 -0.52 16.70
N LEU A 49 -18.98 0.19 15.57
CA LEU A 49 -20.10 0.61 14.70
C LEU A 49 -20.88 -0.59 14.14
N LEU A 50 -20.17 -1.63 13.69
CA LEU A 50 -20.81 -2.85 13.19
C LEU A 50 -21.60 -3.57 14.30
N VAL A 51 -21.05 -3.66 15.51
CA VAL A 51 -21.74 -4.27 16.65
C VAL A 51 -22.95 -3.44 17.06
N GLU A 52 -22.85 -2.12 17.08
CA GLU A 52 -23.97 -1.21 17.34
C GLU A 52 -25.08 -1.40 16.30
N GLN A 53 -24.72 -1.52 15.01
CA GLN A 53 -25.69 -1.77 13.93
C GLN A 53 -26.41 -3.12 14.09
N VAL A 54 -25.69 -4.18 14.48
CA VAL A 54 -26.25 -5.52 14.70
C VAL A 54 -27.10 -5.60 15.98
N THR A 55 -26.69 -4.92 17.06
CA THR A 55 -27.36 -5.00 18.37
C THR A 55 -28.54 -4.06 18.51
N THR A 56 -28.51 -2.89 17.86
CA THR A 56 -29.58 -1.88 17.97
C THR A 56 -30.76 -2.19 17.05
N GLY A 57 -30.64 -3.20 16.17
CA GLY A 57 -31.77 -3.76 15.43
C GLY A 57 -32.53 -2.73 14.58
N LYS A 58 -31.86 -1.68 14.08
CA LYS A 58 -32.41 -0.85 13.00
C LYS A 58 -32.05 -1.54 11.69
N PRO A 59 -32.93 -2.37 11.10
CA PRO A 59 -32.74 -2.78 9.72
C PRO A 59 -32.81 -1.49 8.90
N ILE A 60 -31.70 -1.13 8.27
CA ILE A 60 -31.85 -0.43 7.00
C ILE A 60 -32.62 -1.42 6.12
N GLU A 61 -33.82 -1.05 5.68
CA GLU A 61 -34.68 -1.80 4.75
C GLU A 61 -34.02 -1.92 3.37
N ASN A 62 -32.76 -2.36 3.31
CA ASN A 62 -32.04 -2.61 2.07
C ASN A 62 -32.05 -4.13 1.81
N PRO A 63 -32.74 -4.61 0.76
CA PRO A 63 -32.87 -6.03 0.44
C PRO A 63 -31.59 -6.65 -0.15
N GLY A 64 -30.41 -6.22 0.32
CA GLY A 64 -29.11 -6.65 -0.19
C GLY A 64 -27.99 -6.73 0.86
N SER A 65 -28.27 -6.50 2.15
CA SER A 65 -27.25 -6.60 3.20
C SER A 65 -26.91 -8.06 3.49
N MET A 66 -25.65 -8.43 3.33
CA MET A 66 -25.13 -9.74 3.75
C MET A 66 -25.48 -10.02 5.21
N ASP A 67 -25.79 -11.29 5.52
CA ASP A 67 -26.07 -11.71 6.88
C ASP A 67 -24.95 -11.24 7.83
N PRO A 68 -25.28 -10.65 8.99
CA PRO A 68 -24.29 -10.13 9.93
C PRO A 68 -23.34 -11.24 10.46
N LEU A 69 -23.76 -12.50 10.39
CA LEU A 69 -22.94 -13.68 10.68
C LEU A 69 -21.79 -13.90 9.68
N ILE A 70 -21.94 -13.46 8.43
CA ILE A 70 -20.94 -13.61 7.36
C ILE A 70 -20.05 -12.37 7.27
N HIS A 71 -20.63 -11.19 7.51
CA HIS A 71 -19.92 -9.92 7.42
C HIS A 71 -18.80 -9.78 8.47
N LEU A 72 -19.06 -10.21 9.71
CA LEU A 72 -18.10 -10.11 10.82
C LEU A 72 -16.81 -10.93 10.60
N PRO A 73 -16.85 -12.26 10.30
CA PRO A 73 -15.64 -13.04 10.06
C PRO A 73 -14.89 -12.59 8.80
N LEU A 74 -15.61 -12.14 7.77
CA LEU A 74 -15.00 -11.62 6.55
C LEU A 74 -14.19 -10.35 6.83
N THR A 75 -14.75 -9.41 7.58
CA THR A 75 -14.07 -8.16 7.99
C THR A 75 -12.81 -8.45 8.80
N ILE A 76 -12.89 -9.41 9.74
CA ILE A 76 -11.72 -9.83 10.54
C ILE A 76 -10.64 -10.42 9.63
N ALA A 77 -11.00 -11.27 8.67
CA ALA A 77 -10.05 -11.88 7.75
C ALA A 77 -9.32 -10.82 6.90
N PHE A 78 -10.05 -9.84 6.36
CA PHE A 78 -9.47 -8.73 5.61
C PHE A 78 -8.46 -7.93 6.41
N VAL A 79 -8.77 -7.65 7.68
CA VAL A 79 -7.88 -6.87 8.56
C VAL A 79 -6.62 -7.66 8.92
N VAL A 80 -6.74 -8.96 9.18
CA VAL A 80 -5.56 -9.82 9.40
C VAL A 80 -4.66 -9.82 8.17
N ILE A 81 -5.22 -9.87 6.96
CA ILE A 81 -4.46 -9.77 5.72
C ILE A 81 -3.77 -8.39 5.61
N ASP A 82 -4.49 -7.29 5.88
CA ASP A 82 -3.90 -5.94 5.82
C ASP A 82 -2.73 -5.76 6.81
N VAL A 83 -2.90 -6.22 8.05
CA VAL A 83 -1.87 -6.16 9.09
C VAL A 83 -0.65 -7.01 8.70
N THR A 84 -0.87 -8.23 8.22
CA THR A 84 0.23 -9.12 7.80
C THR A 84 0.99 -8.54 6.61
N MET A 85 0.30 -7.98 5.62
CA MET A 85 0.93 -7.30 4.49
C MET A 85 1.72 -6.06 4.93
N THR A 86 1.19 -5.28 5.86
CA THR A 86 1.88 -4.10 6.40
C THR A 86 3.15 -4.50 7.18
N ILE A 87 3.14 -5.62 7.90
CA ILE A 87 4.35 -6.18 8.54
C ILE A 87 5.38 -6.60 7.49
N ILE A 88 4.96 -7.28 6.41
CA ILE A 88 5.85 -7.67 5.30
C ILE A 88 6.51 -6.43 4.68
N LEU A 89 5.74 -5.36 4.44
CA LEU A 89 6.27 -4.07 3.97
C LEU A 89 7.31 -3.51 4.93
N LEU A 90 7.03 -3.51 6.24
CA LEU A 90 7.92 -3.01 7.27
C LEU A 90 9.27 -3.77 7.27
N ILE A 91 9.20 -5.10 7.21
CA ILE A 91 10.39 -5.96 7.13
C ILE A 91 11.16 -5.69 5.83
N GLY A 92 10.45 -5.58 4.70
CA GLY A 92 11.04 -5.27 3.40
C GLY A 92 11.76 -3.92 3.37
N ALA A 93 11.14 -2.90 3.97
CA ALA A 93 11.68 -1.55 4.10
C ALA A 93 12.92 -1.51 5.00
N HIS A 94 12.88 -2.17 6.16
CA HIS A 94 14.01 -2.22 7.11
C HIS A 94 15.18 -3.06 6.60
N LYS A 95 14.92 -4.28 6.09
CA LYS A 95 15.97 -5.19 5.61
C LYS A 95 16.48 -4.86 4.20
N LYS A 96 15.95 -3.81 3.55
CA LYS A 96 16.29 -3.39 2.18
C LYS A 96 16.17 -4.53 1.16
N LYS A 97 15.28 -5.50 1.41
CA LYS A 97 15.12 -6.67 0.56
C LYS A 97 14.14 -6.34 -0.57
N GLN A 98 14.69 -6.13 -1.77
CA GLN A 98 13.90 -5.81 -2.96
C GLN A 98 12.77 -6.82 -3.23
N VAL A 99 13.03 -8.11 -3.00
CA VAL A 99 12.05 -9.18 -3.24
C VAL A 99 10.79 -9.00 -2.39
N LEU A 100 10.94 -8.67 -1.10
CA LEU A 100 9.80 -8.43 -0.20
C LEU A 100 9.00 -7.19 -0.60
N LEU A 101 9.68 -6.12 -1.03
CA LEU A 101 9.02 -4.91 -1.54
C LEU A 101 8.27 -5.18 -2.85
N LYS A 102 8.83 -5.99 -3.76
CA LYS A 102 8.17 -6.42 -5.01
C LYS A 102 6.92 -7.26 -4.69
N ILE A 103 7.02 -8.25 -3.80
CA ILE A 103 5.88 -9.08 -3.37
C ILE A 103 4.77 -8.22 -2.77
N TYR A 104 5.12 -7.32 -1.84
CA TYR A 104 4.16 -6.41 -1.24
C TYR A 104 3.48 -5.54 -2.30
N PHE A 105 4.23 -5.00 -3.27
CA PHE A 105 3.66 -4.17 -4.32
C PHE A 105 2.62 -4.93 -5.17
N TYR A 106 2.96 -6.11 -5.69
CA TYR A 106 2.04 -6.88 -6.53
C TYR A 106 0.78 -7.29 -5.76
N PHE A 107 0.96 -7.81 -4.54
CA PHE A 107 -0.17 -8.23 -3.72
C PHE A 107 -1.01 -7.04 -3.26
N GLY A 108 -0.38 -5.94 -2.85
CA GLY A 108 -1.06 -4.73 -2.41
C GLY A 108 -1.87 -4.06 -3.51
N VAL A 109 -1.36 -4.04 -4.76
CA VAL A 109 -2.14 -3.57 -5.92
C VAL A 109 -3.35 -4.47 -6.17
N ALA A 110 -3.16 -5.79 -6.16
CA ALA A 110 -4.27 -6.73 -6.38
C ALA A 110 -5.34 -6.61 -5.29
N PHE A 111 -4.91 -6.50 -4.03
CA PHE A 111 -5.78 -6.33 -2.87
C PHE A 111 -6.56 -5.02 -2.94
N GLN A 112 -5.89 -3.89 -3.24
CA GLN A 112 -6.54 -2.58 -3.35
C GLN A 112 -7.53 -2.51 -4.51
N LEU A 113 -7.27 -3.22 -5.62
CA LEU A 113 -8.23 -3.34 -6.71
C LEU A 113 -9.44 -4.18 -6.31
N MET A 114 -9.22 -5.28 -5.58
CA MET A 114 -10.28 -6.15 -5.10
C MET A 114 -11.22 -5.41 -4.14
N THR A 115 -10.66 -4.65 -3.18
CA THR A 115 -11.46 -3.84 -2.26
C THR A 115 -12.25 -2.78 -3.02
N LEU A 116 -11.60 -1.99 -3.88
CA LEU A 116 -12.26 -0.97 -4.70
C LEU A 116 -13.43 -1.56 -5.51
N CYS A 117 -13.26 -2.74 -6.14
CA CYS A 117 -14.33 -3.41 -6.87
C CYS A 117 -15.51 -3.80 -5.97
N MET A 118 -15.26 -4.32 -4.77
CA MET A 118 -16.32 -4.64 -3.82
C MET A 118 -17.05 -3.36 -3.38
N ASP A 119 -16.32 -2.30 -3.07
CA ASP A 119 -16.90 -1.05 -2.59
C ASP A 119 -17.75 -0.37 -3.66
N LEU A 120 -17.36 -0.45 -4.95
CA LEU A 120 -18.19 0.04 -6.06
C LEU A 120 -19.53 -0.72 -6.19
N VAL A 121 -19.57 -2.00 -5.83
CA VAL A 121 -20.80 -2.80 -5.86
C VAL A 121 -21.74 -2.41 -4.71
N TYR A 122 -21.19 -2.06 -3.55
CA TYR A 122 -21.95 -1.72 -2.34
C TYR A 122 -22.01 -0.21 -2.06
N PHE A 123 -21.71 0.63 -3.04
CA PHE A 123 -21.59 2.07 -2.87
C PHE A 123 -22.95 2.72 -2.53
N ASP A 124 -23.14 3.10 -1.27
CA ASP A 124 -24.29 3.90 -0.83
C ASP A 124 -23.93 5.39 -0.77
N TYR A 125 -24.70 6.22 -1.46
CA TYR A 125 -24.50 7.68 -1.52
C TYR A 125 -25.02 8.41 -0.27
N ARG A 126 -25.80 7.73 0.59
CA ARG A 126 -26.38 8.34 1.79
C ARG A 126 -25.35 8.54 2.91
N GLU A 127 -24.28 7.75 2.92
CA GLU A 127 -23.23 7.74 3.95
C GLU A 127 -21.98 8.52 3.49
N TYR A 128 -22.16 9.78 3.11
CA TYR A 128 -21.10 10.62 2.54
C TYR A 128 -19.89 10.83 3.47
N VAL A 129 -20.09 10.81 4.80
CA VAL A 129 -19.00 10.94 5.77
C VAL A 129 -18.11 9.69 5.75
N GLU A 130 -18.72 8.50 5.77
CA GLU A 130 -18.01 7.22 5.74
C GLU A 130 -17.25 7.04 4.43
N ASN A 131 -17.91 7.33 3.31
CA ASN A 131 -17.28 7.31 1.99
C ASN A 131 -16.11 8.29 1.90
N THR A 132 -16.22 9.49 2.49
CA THR A 132 -15.11 10.47 2.46
C THR A 132 -13.90 9.96 3.23
N VAL A 133 -14.11 9.40 4.42
CA VAL A 133 -13.04 8.79 5.23
C VAL A 133 -12.41 7.62 4.47
N TYR A 134 -13.24 6.76 3.86
CA TYR A 134 -12.78 5.65 3.06
C TYR A 134 -11.91 6.09 1.87
N PHE A 135 -12.35 7.06 1.07
CA PHE A 135 -11.57 7.58 -0.06
C PHE A 135 -10.23 8.18 0.39
N PHE A 136 -10.19 8.82 1.55
CA PHE A 136 -8.95 9.30 2.14
C PHE A 136 -7.99 8.14 2.46
N PHE A 137 -8.47 7.08 3.09
CA PHE A 137 -7.69 5.87 3.35
C PHE A 137 -7.22 5.17 2.07
N LEU A 138 -8.09 5.08 1.06
CA LEU A 138 -7.74 4.53 -0.25
C LEU A 138 -6.64 5.37 -0.90
N GLY A 139 -6.74 6.70 -0.85
CA GLY A 139 -5.71 7.62 -1.33
C GLY A 139 -4.37 7.42 -0.64
N LEU A 140 -4.37 7.24 0.69
CA LEU A 140 -3.16 6.93 1.46
C LEU A 140 -2.53 5.59 1.04
N ASN A 141 -3.34 4.53 0.86
CA ASN A 141 -2.84 3.23 0.42
C ASN A 141 -2.27 3.26 -1.00
N VAL A 142 -2.96 3.95 -1.93
CA VAL A 142 -2.46 4.17 -3.30
C VAL A 142 -1.14 4.95 -3.27
N TYR A 143 -1.04 5.99 -2.44
CA TYR A 143 0.19 6.76 -2.26
C TYR A 143 1.32 5.90 -1.69
N LEU A 144 1.04 5.03 -0.71
CA LEU A 144 2.00 4.08 -0.16
C LEU A 144 2.51 3.11 -1.24
N LEU A 145 1.61 2.55 -2.06
CA LEU A 145 1.99 1.69 -3.19
C LEU A 145 2.87 2.42 -4.19
N PHE A 146 2.56 3.68 -4.50
CA PHE A 146 3.39 4.52 -5.35
C PHE A 146 4.80 4.74 -4.77
N LEU A 147 4.91 4.99 -3.46
CA LEU A 147 6.21 5.11 -2.80
C LEU A 147 7.01 3.81 -2.81
N VAL A 148 6.34 2.66 -2.63
CA VAL A 148 6.97 1.34 -2.73
C VAL A 148 7.49 1.09 -4.15
N TYR A 149 6.68 1.39 -5.18
CA TYR A 149 7.08 1.27 -6.58
C TYR A 149 8.34 2.09 -6.89
N ASN A 150 8.35 3.37 -6.48
CA ASN A 150 9.52 4.23 -6.66
C ASN A 150 10.73 3.68 -5.90
N THR A 151 10.54 3.13 -4.70
CA THR A 151 11.63 2.51 -3.93
C THR A 151 12.23 1.33 -4.67
N VAL A 152 11.40 0.41 -5.18
CA VAL A 152 11.86 -0.76 -5.93
C VAL A 152 12.69 -0.31 -7.14
N LYS A 153 12.18 0.65 -7.91
CA LYS A 153 12.85 1.17 -9.11
C LYS A 153 14.19 1.85 -8.79
N ILE A 154 14.27 2.62 -7.71
CA ILE A 154 15.53 3.24 -7.26
C ILE A 154 16.57 2.19 -6.89
N ILE A 155 16.16 1.10 -6.22
CA ILE A 155 17.13 0.07 -5.83
C ILE A 155 17.62 -0.69 -7.08
N GLU A 156 16.73 -0.95 -8.05
CA GLU A 156 17.07 -1.58 -9.34
C GLU A 156 18.08 -0.74 -10.16
N GLU A 157 17.84 0.56 -10.32
CA GLU A 157 18.78 1.49 -10.96
C GLU A 157 20.14 1.49 -10.25
N SER A 158 20.16 1.49 -8.92
CA SER A 158 21.42 1.49 -8.16
C SER A 158 22.23 0.20 -8.33
N SER A 159 21.55 -0.96 -8.49
CA SER A 159 22.23 -2.23 -8.74
C SER A 159 22.84 -2.33 -10.15
N GLU A 160 22.16 -1.79 -11.16
CA GLU A 160 22.69 -1.78 -12.54
C GLU A 160 23.96 -0.92 -12.63
N VAL A 161 23.96 0.27 -12.03
CA VAL A 161 25.12 1.17 -12.03
C VAL A 161 26.33 0.50 -11.36
N GLN A 162 26.13 -0.19 -10.24
CA GLN A 162 27.20 -0.88 -9.52
C GLN A 162 27.81 -2.02 -10.34
N TYR A 163 26.99 -2.77 -11.08
CA TYR A 163 27.46 -3.85 -11.95
C TYR A 163 28.32 -3.32 -13.11
N VAL A 164 27.87 -2.25 -13.79
CA VAL A 164 28.60 -1.64 -14.90
C VAL A 164 29.95 -1.06 -14.43
N ALA A 165 29.98 -0.42 -13.27
CA ALA A 165 31.23 0.10 -12.69
C ALA A 165 32.24 -1.02 -12.41
N TYR A 166 31.79 -2.14 -11.84
CA TYR A 166 32.64 -3.30 -11.56
C TYR A 166 33.19 -3.94 -12.84
N GLN A 167 32.34 -4.12 -13.86
CA GLN A 167 32.75 -4.68 -15.15
C GLN A 167 33.78 -3.79 -15.85
N ASN A 168 33.61 -2.45 -15.79
CA ASN A 168 34.54 -1.52 -16.41
C ASN A 168 35.91 -1.49 -15.70
N ASN A 169 35.94 -1.68 -14.37
CA ASN A 169 37.18 -1.75 -13.61
C ASN A 169 37.98 -3.03 -13.91
N ASN A 170 37.29 -4.15 -14.14
CA ASN A 170 37.94 -5.42 -14.48
C ASN A 170 38.40 -5.53 -15.94
N ALA A 171 37.88 -4.69 -16.85
CA ALA A 171 38.26 -4.66 -18.26
C ALA A 171 39.39 -3.67 -18.57
N GLY A 172 39.81 -2.85 -17.60
CA GLY A 172 40.90 -1.87 -17.72
C GLY A 172 42.20 -2.29 -17.03
N ALA A 173 42.24 -3.47 -16.41
CA ALA A 173 43.43 -4.12 -15.85
C ALA A 173 43.88 -5.25 -16.80
#